data_AF-A0A7X5E8P4-F1
#
_entry.id   AF-A0A7X5E8P4-F1
#
_cell.length_a   1.000
_cell.length_b   1.000
_cell.length_c   1.000
_cell.angle_alpha   90.00
_cell.angle_beta   90.00
_cell.angle_gamma   90.00
#
_symmetry.space_group_name_H-M   'P 1'
#
loop_
_entity.id
_entity.type
_entity.pdbx_description
1 polymer ?
#
loop_
_entity_poly.entity_id
_entity_poly.type
_entity_poly.pdbx_seq_one_letter_code
_entity_poly.pdbx_strand_id
1 'polypeptide(L)'
;MQTAEEYAANLHLFLFDTVYLVEINPDLIPGETGNKAVDLTLTKLGTPYSQEKRNQEGYFDCSSFTYWVYSQLGVILQHGGSNTAASQGRYITENNLAVSYGSLAPGDLVFYSFGVNNRYLNIDHVAIYAGDGYVVDASSSKKKVVYRPIYSTGNIVLCGRPYTE
;
A
#
# COMPACT_ATOMS: atom_id res chain seq x y z
N MET A 1 14.26 10.06 -24.30
CA MET A 1 13.93 11.41 -23.81
C MET A 1 12.91 11.22 -22.72
N GLN A 2 13.28 11.52 -21.47
CA GLN A 2 12.36 11.45 -20.34
C GLN A 2 11.27 12.50 -20.52
N THR A 3 10.00 12.13 -20.36
CA THR A 3 8.85 13.01 -20.65
C THR A 3 8.68 14.06 -19.57
N ALA A 4 8.03 15.19 -19.89
CA ALA A 4 7.72 16.23 -18.91
C ALA A 4 6.86 15.71 -17.74
N GLU A 5 6.06 14.67 -17.98
CA GLU A 5 5.28 13.97 -16.95
C GLU A 5 6.17 13.16 -16.01
N GLU A 6 7.20 12.49 -16.51
CA GLU A 6 8.19 11.78 -15.68
C GLU A 6 8.96 12.76 -14.79
N TYR A 7 9.33 13.93 -15.31
CA TYR A 7 9.98 14.97 -14.49
C TYR A 7 9.03 15.54 -13.43
N ALA A 8 7.76 15.79 -13.77
CA ALA A 8 6.76 16.27 -12.81
C ALA A 8 6.45 15.23 -11.73
N ALA A 9 6.38 13.94 -12.08
CA ALA A 9 6.21 12.84 -11.13
C ALA A 9 7.42 12.72 -10.19
N ASN A 10 8.63 12.86 -10.72
CA ASN A 10 9.86 12.83 -9.93
C ASN A 10 10.00 14.05 -9.03
N LEU A 11 9.60 15.24 -9.51
CA LEU A 11 9.60 16.48 -8.71
C LEU A 11 8.54 16.45 -7.60
N HIS A 12 7.39 15.84 -7.87
CA HIS A 12 6.37 15.56 -6.85
C HIS A 12 6.98 14.67 -5.77
N LEU A 13 7.55 13.52 -6.13
CA LEU A 13 8.22 12.60 -5.22
C LEU A 13 9.29 13.33 -4.36
N PHE A 14 10.11 14.18 -4.98
CA PHE A 14 11.15 14.97 -4.31
C PHE A 14 10.61 16.00 -3.30
N LEU A 15 9.43 16.58 -3.57
CA LEU A 15 8.78 17.57 -2.69
C LEU A 15 8.02 16.89 -1.53
N PHE A 16 7.55 15.66 -1.68
CA PHE A 16 6.96 14.90 -0.55
C PHE A 16 8.02 14.49 0.47
N ASP A 17 9.21 14.09 0.01
CA ASP A 17 10.36 13.83 0.88
C ASP A 17 10.71 15.03 1.78
N THR A 18 10.38 16.26 1.37
CA THR A 18 10.72 17.47 2.14
C THR A 18 9.66 17.94 3.15
N VAL A 19 8.40 17.48 3.05
CA VAL A 19 7.33 17.86 4.00
C VAL A 19 7.07 16.77 5.05
N TYR A 20 7.32 15.52 4.69
CA TYR A 20 7.39 14.39 5.61
C TYR A 20 8.63 13.57 5.22
N LEU A 21 9.75 13.80 5.92
CA LEU A 21 10.95 12.98 5.77
C LEU A 21 10.61 11.56 6.25
N VAL A 22 10.17 10.70 5.33
CA VAL A 22 10.01 9.27 5.61
C VAL A 22 11.39 8.65 5.45
N GLU A 23 11.99 8.22 6.56
CA GLU A 23 13.26 7.50 6.52
C GLU A 23 13.04 6.11 5.90
N ILE A 24 13.77 5.83 4.81
CA ILE A 24 13.78 4.51 4.18
C ILE A 24 14.71 3.59 4.95
N ASN A 25 14.24 2.39 5.26
CA ASN A 25 15.03 1.36 5.91
C ASN A 25 15.55 0.36 4.85
N PRO A 26 16.84 0.43 4.46
CA PRO A 26 17.42 -0.48 3.48
C PRO A 26 17.66 -1.90 4.04
N ASP A 27 17.60 -2.08 5.36
CA ASP A 27 17.92 -3.34 6.03
C ASP A 27 16.72 -4.30 6.11
N LEU A 28 15.53 -3.87 5.66
CA LEU A 28 14.35 -4.74 5.60
C LEU A 28 14.55 -5.81 4.52
N ILE A 29 14.44 -7.07 4.90
CA ILE A 29 14.70 -8.21 4.02
C ILE A 29 13.37 -8.76 3.47
N PRO A 30 13.20 -8.90 2.14
CA PRO A 30 12.08 -9.66 1.58
C PRO A 30 12.12 -11.13 2.00
N GLY A 31 10.96 -11.76 2.18
CA GLY A 31 10.95 -13.18 2.56
C GLY A 31 9.61 -13.88 2.42
N GLU A 32 9.48 -15.00 3.12
CA GLU A 32 8.33 -15.89 2.98
C GLU A 32 7.02 -15.23 3.39
N THR A 33 7.05 -14.31 4.36
CA THR A 33 5.86 -13.60 4.84
C THR A 33 5.24 -12.79 3.71
N GLY A 34 6.06 -12.12 2.91
CA GLY A 34 5.63 -11.39 1.73
C GLY A 34 4.96 -12.26 0.67
N ASN A 35 5.55 -13.41 0.37
CA ASN A 35 4.98 -14.38 -0.58
C ASN A 35 3.64 -14.93 -0.06
N LYS A 36 3.55 -15.29 1.23
CA LYS A 36 2.30 -15.74 1.86
C LYS A 36 1.22 -14.65 1.84
N ALA A 37 1.60 -13.38 1.98
CA ALA A 37 0.68 -12.26 1.85
C ALA A 37 0.09 -12.20 0.44
N VAL A 38 0.93 -12.36 -0.60
CA VAL A 38 0.46 -12.42 -1.99
C VAL A 38 -0.46 -13.62 -2.20
N ASP A 39 -0.11 -14.82 -1.74
CA ASP A 39 -0.97 -16.00 -1.86
C ASP A 39 -2.37 -15.75 -1.26
N LEU A 40 -2.43 -15.15 -0.07
CA LEU A 40 -3.69 -14.77 0.58
C LEU A 40 -4.50 -13.78 -0.26
N THR A 41 -3.85 -12.80 -0.88
CA THR A 41 -4.54 -11.82 -1.73
C THR A 41 -5.23 -12.49 -2.92
N LEU A 42 -4.59 -13.49 -3.53
CA LEU A 42 -5.09 -14.21 -4.69
C LEU A 42 -6.35 -15.02 -4.35
N THR A 43 -6.47 -15.54 -3.11
CA THR A 43 -7.69 -16.22 -2.65
C THR A 43 -8.93 -15.32 -2.57
N LYS A 44 -8.73 -14.00 -2.60
CA LYS A 44 -9.80 -13.00 -2.44
C LYS A 44 -10.13 -12.25 -3.71
N LEU A 45 -9.51 -12.59 -4.85
CA LEU A 45 -9.85 -11.99 -6.13
C LEU A 45 -11.35 -12.07 -6.40
N GLY A 46 -11.94 -10.97 -6.84
CA GLY A 46 -13.37 -10.85 -7.10
C GLY A 46 -14.24 -10.51 -5.88
N THR A 47 -13.70 -10.52 -4.66
CA THR A 47 -14.47 -10.11 -3.45
C THR A 47 -14.99 -8.68 -3.61
N PRO A 48 -16.29 -8.40 -3.40
CA PRO A 48 -16.88 -7.08 -3.59
C PRO A 48 -16.22 -5.96 -2.78
N TYR A 49 -16.11 -4.79 -3.41
CA TYR A 49 -15.67 -3.57 -2.72
C TYR A 49 -16.85 -2.91 -1.99
N SER A 50 -16.66 -2.53 -0.73
CA SER A 50 -17.56 -1.64 0.01
C SER A 50 -16.83 -0.94 1.14
N GLN A 51 -16.88 0.39 1.15
CA GLN A 51 -16.34 1.19 2.25
C GLN A 51 -17.22 1.13 3.50
N GLU A 52 -18.55 1.12 3.34
CA GLU A 52 -19.51 1.00 4.44
C GLU A 52 -19.41 -0.36 5.15
N LYS A 53 -19.21 -1.43 4.37
CA LYS A 53 -19.11 -2.80 4.88
C LYS A 53 -17.67 -3.29 4.99
N ARG A 54 -16.68 -2.39 4.99
CA ARG A 54 -15.25 -2.72 4.84
C ARG A 54 -14.71 -3.81 5.77
N ASN A 55 -15.23 -3.92 7.00
CA ASN A 55 -14.80 -4.93 7.98
C ASN A 55 -15.82 -6.08 8.16
N GLN A 56 -16.80 -6.19 7.27
CA GLN A 56 -17.80 -7.28 7.28
C GLN A 56 -17.36 -8.40 6.35
N GLU A 57 -17.74 -9.63 6.69
CA GLU A 57 -17.46 -10.80 5.85
C GLU A 57 -17.99 -10.61 4.41
N GLY A 58 -17.17 -10.98 3.43
CA GLY A 58 -17.52 -10.88 2.01
C GLY A 58 -17.36 -9.49 1.39
N TYR A 59 -16.88 -8.49 2.13
CA TYR A 59 -16.64 -7.15 1.63
C TYR A 59 -15.28 -6.60 2.07
N PHE A 60 -14.66 -5.81 1.20
CA PHE A 60 -13.44 -5.09 1.53
C PHE A 60 -13.49 -3.64 1.04
N ASP A 61 -12.81 -2.74 1.73
CA ASP A 61 -12.19 -1.59 1.08
C ASP A 61 -10.68 -1.82 0.95
N CYS A 62 -9.96 -0.88 0.34
CA CYS A 62 -8.52 -1.03 0.08
C CYS A 62 -7.74 -1.36 1.36
N SER A 63 -8.06 -0.68 2.45
CA SER A 63 -7.34 -0.79 3.72
C SER A 63 -7.81 -1.95 4.59
N SER A 64 -9.11 -2.30 4.58
CA SER A 64 -9.57 -3.47 5.29
C SER A 64 -9.12 -4.77 4.61
N PHE A 65 -8.93 -4.74 3.29
CA PHE A 65 -8.31 -5.84 2.55
C PHE A 65 -6.87 -6.10 3.00
N THR A 66 -6.02 -5.07 3.00
CA THR A 66 -4.63 -5.20 3.45
C THR A 66 -4.56 -5.59 4.93
N TYR A 67 -5.40 -4.99 5.77
CA TYR A 67 -5.52 -5.35 7.18
C TYR A 67 -5.90 -6.81 7.36
N TRP A 68 -6.88 -7.32 6.60
CA TRP A 68 -7.29 -8.72 6.65
C TRP A 68 -6.13 -9.65 6.26
N VAL A 69 -5.47 -9.41 5.11
CA VAL A 69 -4.33 -10.22 4.63
C VAL A 69 -3.26 -10.33 5.72
N TYR A 70 -2.83 -9.19 6.24
CA TYR A 70 -1.75 -9.14 7.22
C TYR A 70 -2.13 -9.68 8.59
N SER A 71 -3.40 -9.54 9.00
CA SER A 71 -3.90 -10.14 10.24
C SER A 71 -3.82 -11.67 10.22
N GLN A 72 -3.95 -12.32 9.05
CA GLN A 72 -3.77 -13.77 8.91
C GLN A 72 -2.32 -14.20 9.14
N LEU A 73 -1.38 -13.27 8.98
CA LEU A 73 0.06 -13.48 9.14
C LEU A 73 0.58 -12.92 10.48
N GLY A 74 -0.32 -12.56 11.40
CA GLY A 74 0.05 -12.01 12.71
C GLY A 74 0.50 -10.54 12.70
N VAL A 75 0.40 -9.85 11.57
CA VAL A 75 0.77 -8.43 11.43
C VAL A 75 -0.48 -7.56 11.56
N ILE A 76 -0.51 -6.68 12.56
CA ILE A 76 -1.66 -5.82 12.83
C ILE A 76 -1.41 -4.41 12.27
N LEU A 77 -1.89 -4.19 11.04
CA LEU A 77 -1.77 -2.91 10.33
C LEU A 77 -2.75 -1.85 10.86
N GLN A 78 -2.46 -1.27 12.02
CA GLN A 78 -3.26 -0.19 12.59
C GLN A 78 -2.40 0.87 13.28
N HIS A 79 -2.91 2.10 13.34
CA HIS A 79 -2.33 3.18 14.12
C HIS A 79 -3.45 3.93 14.84
N GLY A 80 -3.29 4.17 16.15
CA GLY A 80 -4.29 4.85 16.98
C GLY A 80 -5.66 4.15 16.99
N GLY A 81 -5.68 2.81 16.91
CA GLY A 81 -6.91 2.00 16.86
C GLY A 81 -7.66 2.02 15.52
N SER A 82 -7.08 2.63 14.47
CA SER A 82 -7.66 2.70 13.14
C SER A 82 -6.83 1.92 12.12
N ASN A 83 -7.50 1.18 11.23
CA ASN A 83 -6.90 0.41 10.14
C ASN A 83 -7.12 1.04 8.76
N THR A 84 -7.37 2.36 8.69
CA THR A 84 -7.51 3.06 7.39
C THR A 84 -6.18 3.13 6.64
N ALA A 85 -6.20 3.33 5.31
CA ALA A 85 -4.97 3.39 4.50
C ALA A 85 -3.95 4.40 5.04
N ALA A 86 -4.40 5.60 5.42
CA ALA A 86 -3.55 6.61 6.05
C ALA A 86 -2.97 6.16 7.41
N SER A 87 -3.76 5.44 8.23
CA SER A 87 -3.28 4.88 9.50
C SER A 87 -2.24 3.78 9.28
N GLN A 88 -2.42 2.95 8.26
CA GLN A 88 -1.43 1.93 7.89
C GLN A 88 -0.14 2.56 7.37
N GLY A 89 -0.24 3.59 6.54
CA GLY A 89 0.95 4.35 6.10
C GLY A 89 1.68 4.98 7.27
N ARG A 90 0.96 5.51 8.26
CA ARG A 90 1.57 6.04 9.49
C ARG A 90 2.25 4.96 10.32
N TYR A 91 1.61 3.79 10.45
CA TYR A 91 2.22 2.61 11.09
C TYR A 91 3.55 2.24 10.41
N ILE A 92 3.60 2.22 9.07
CA ILE A 92 4.83 1.93 8.32
C ILE A 92 5.94 2.91 8.69
N THR A 93 5.67 4.21 8.61
CA THR A 93 6.71 5.22 8.87
C THR A 93 7.19 5.21 10.31
N GLU A 94 6.28 5.16 11.30
CA GLU A 94 6.65 5.24 12.71
C GLU A 94 7.37 3.97 13.23
N ASN A 95 7.26 2.85 12.51
CA ASN A 95 7.97 1.61 12.84
C ASN A 95 9.22 1.38 11.99
N ASN A 96 9.67 2.37 11.22
CA ASN A 96 10.84 2.26 10.34
C ASN A 96 10.71 1.10 9.32
N LEU A 97 9.50 0.94 8.77
CA LEU A 97 9.13 -0.12 7.82
C LEU A 97 9.04 0.39 6.37
N ALA A 98 9.44 1.64 6.11
CA ALA A 98 9.37 2.21 4.77
C ALA A 98 10.49 1.66 3.88
N VAL A 99 10.16 1.38 2.62
CA VAL A 99 11.10 0.87 1.60
C VAL A 99 11.08 1.77 0.37
N SER A 100 12.17 1.78 -0.39
CA SER A 100 12.19 2.49 -1.68
C SER A 100 11.32 1.77 -2.70
N TYR A 101 10.73 2.50 -3.65
CA TYR A 101 9.97 1.91 -4.76
C TYR A 101 10.81 0.90 -5.57
N GLY A 102 12.10 1.20 -5.78
CA GLY A 102 13.02 0.32 -6.49
C GLY A 102 13.39 -0.97 -5.73
N SER A 103 13.06 -1.04 -4.44
CA SER A 103 13.30 -2.18 -3.54
C SER A 103 12.03 -2.96 -3.24
N LEU A 104 10.92 -2.69 -3.94
CA LEU A 104 9.65 -3.38 -3.76
C LEU A 104 9.81 -4.88 -3.99
N ALA A 105 9.27 -5.66 -3.07
CA ALA A 105 9.21 -7.10 -3.11
C ALA A 105 7.77 -7.59 -2.82
N PRO A 106 7.40 -8.80 -3.29
CA PRO A 106 6.09 -9.38 -3.05
C PRO A 106 5.63 -9.21 -1.58
N GLY A 107 4.41 -8.76 -1.39
CA GLY A 107 3.82 -8.42 -0.09
C GLY A 107 3.88 -6.94 0.24
N ASP A 108 4.90 -6.19 -0.17
CA ASP A 108 5.05 -4.78 0.20
C ASP A 108 3.80 -3.95 -0.11
N LEU A 109 3.48 -3.00 0.74
CA LEU A 109 2.36 -2.09 0.58
C LEU A 109 2.77 -0.91 -0.30
N VAL A 110 1.91 -0.55 -1.24
CA VAL A 110 2.04 0.64 -2.08
C VAL A 110 0.88 1.58 -1.76
N PHE A 111 1.19 2.77 -1.26
CA PHE A 111 0.22 3.79 -0.87
C PHE A 111 0.14 4.91 -1.90
N TYR A 112 -1.09 5.33 -2.21
CA TYR A 112 -1.37 6.35 -3.21
C TYR A 112 -2.08 7.56 -2.61
N SER A 113 -1.77 8.73 -3.13
CA SER A 113 -2.50 9.99 -2.93
C SER A 113 -3.05 10.46 -4.28
N PHE A 114 -4.33 10.82 -4.32
CA PHE A 114 -5.01 11.36 -5.52
C PHE A 114 -5.46 12.80 -5.32
N GLY A 115 -5.21 13.39 -4.15
CA GLY A 115 -5.53 14.77 -3.85
C GLY A 115 -5.30 15.11 -2.38
N VAL A 116 -5.37 16.39 -2.03
CA VAL A 116 -5.24 16.83 -0.64
C VAL A 116 -6.49 16.42 0.15
N ASN A 117 -6.30 15.62 1.19
CA ASN A 117 -7.38 15.16 2.07
C ASN A 117 -7.09 15.42 3.57
N ASN A 118 -5.96 16.06 3.88
CA ASN A 118 -5.49 16.40 5.24
C ASN A 118 -5.27 15.19 6.16
N ARG A 119 -5.12 13.98 5.60
CA ARG A 119 -4.72 12.77 6.33
C ARG A 119 -3.21 12.56 6.21
N TYR A 120 -2.69 11.57 6.93
CA TYR A 120 -1.27 11.21 6.84
C TYR A 120 -0.85 10.96 5.38
N LEU A 121 0.14 11.73 4.92
CA LEU A 121 0.66 11.75 3.54
C LEU A 121 -0.41 11.94 2.44
N ASN A 122 -1.58 12.48 2.79
CA ASN A 122 -2.75 12.54 1.92
C ASN A 122 -3.15 11.16 1.32
N ILE A 123 -2.88 10.06 2.04
CA ILE A 123 -3.13 8.71 1.51
C ILE A 123 -4.64 8.49 1.32
N ASP A 124 -5.01 8.12 0.09
CA ASP A 124 -6.36 7.76 -0.33
C ASP A 124 -6.53 6.25 -0.53
N HIS A 125 -5.46 5.55 -0.95
CA HIS A 125 -5.53 4.15 -1.34
C HIS A 125 -4.28 3.37 -0.95
N VAL A 126 -4.44 2.06 -0.79
CA VAL A 126 -3.35 1.12 -0.53
C VAL A 126 -3.55 -0.15 -1.34
N ALA A 127 -2.45 -0.73 -1.83
CA ALA A 127 -2.41 -2.00 -2.55
C ALA A 127 -1.27 -2.88 -2.03
N ILE A 128 -1.35 -4.19 -2.25
CA ILE A 128 -0.27 -5.14 -1.96
C ILE A 128 0.47 -5.43 -3.27
N TYR A 129 1.78 -5.20 -3.28
CA TYR A 129 2.65 -5.50 -4.41
C TYR A 129 2.77 -7.02 -4.59
N ALA A 130 2.53 -7.48 -5.82
CA ALA A 130 2.51 -8.89 -6.16
C ALA A 130 3.76 -9.33 -6.97
N GLY A 131 4.72 -8.42 -7.18
CA GLY A 131 5.88 -8.65 -8.04
C GLY A 131 5.68 -8.13 -9.46
N ASP A 132 6.77 -8.00 -10.20
CA ASP A 132 6.80 -7.66 -11.64
C ASP A 132 5.98 -6.44 -12.07
N GLY A 133 5.86 -5.43 -11.21
CA GLY A 133 5.06 -4.23 -11.49
C GLY A 133 3.55 -4.43 -11.32
N TYR A 134 3.10 -5.50 -10.66
CA TYR A 134 1.69 -5.78 -10.39
C TYR A 134 1.34 -5.59 -8.92
N VAL A 135 0.06 -5.29 -8.67
CA VAL A 135 -0.52 -5.16 -7.34
C VAL A 135 -1.86 -5.91 -7.27
N VAL A 136 -2.24 -6.28 -6.05
CA VAL A 136 -3.60 -6.70 -5.71
C VAL A 136 -4.23 -5.69 -4.76
N ASP A 137 -5.43 -5.23 -5.09
CA ASP A 137 -6.17 -4.27 -4.27
C ASP A 137 -7.68 -4.45 -4.34
N ALA A 138 -8.37 -4.11 -3.25
CA ALA A 138 -9.81 -3.87 -3.29
C ALA A 138 -10.09 -2.51 -3.92
N SER A 139 -10.53 -2.50 -5.18
CA SER A 139 -10.66 -1.29 -5.98
C SER A 139 -12.09 -0.75 -6.01
N SER A 140 -12.26 0.52 -5.62
CA SER A 140 -13.55 1.21 -5.66
C SER A 140 -14.09 1.40 -7.09
N SER A 141 -13.20 1.57 -8.07
CA SER A 141 -13.57 1.75 -9.49
C SER A 141 -13.86 0.42 -10.18
N LYS A 142 -13.19 -0.67 -9.79
CA LYS A 142 -13.49 -2.02 -10.28
C LYS A 142 -14.57 -2.75 -9.47
N LYS A 143 -15.01 -2.16 -8.36
CA LYS A 143 -16.04 -2.67 -7.44
C LYS A 143 -15.70 -4.02 -6.79
N LYS A 144 -14.43 -4.42 -6.81
CA LYS A 144 -13.97 -5.72 -6.28
C LYS A 144 -12.45 -5.74 -6.07
N VAL A 145 -11.96 -6.80 -5.42
CA VAL A 145 -10.54 -7.16 -5.37
C VAL A 145 -10.06 -7.58 -6.76
N VAL A 146 -8.97 -6.97 -7.23
CA VAL A 146 -8.41 -7.18 -8.57
C VAL A 146 -6.89 -7.32 -8.53
N TYR A 147 -6.34 -8.13 -9.43
CA TYR A 147 -4.93 -8.18 -9.77
C TYR A 147 -4.69 -7.33 -11.02
N ARG A 148 -3.72 -6.41 -10.99
CA ARG A 148 -3.49 -5.47 -12.08
C ARG A 148 -2.10 -4.82 -12.04
N PRO A 149 -1.62 -4.24 -13.15
CA PRO A 149 -0.41 -3.44 -13.12
C PRO A 149 -0.52 -2.25 -12.16
N ILE A 150 0.63 -1.82 -11.63
CA ILE A 150 0.78 -0.49 -11.03
C ILE A 150 0.31 0.54 -12.06
N TYR A 151 -0.64 1.35 -11.65
CA TYR A 151 -1.49 2.13 -12.55
C TYR A 151 -1.17 3.62 -12.50
N SER A 152 -0.34 4.06 -11.55
CA SER A 152 0.12 5.43 -11.44
C SER A 152 1.31 5.50 -10.48
N THR A 153 2.52 5.61 -11.02
CA THR A 153 3.74 5.76 -10.22
C THR A 153 3.86 7.15 -9.60
N GLY A 154 3.45 8.20 -10.33
CA GLY A 154 3.51 9.58 -9.84
C GLY A 154 2.58 9.92 -8.67
N ASN A 155 1.61 9.05 -8.38
CA ASN A 155 0.71 9.18 -7.22
C ASN A 155 1.16 8.34 -6.02
N ILE A 156 2.26 7.59 -6.12
CA ILE A 156 2.79 6.80 -5.00
C ILE A 156 3.46 7.76 -4.01
N VAL A 157 3.03 7.72 -2.76
CA VAL A 157 3.54 8.59 -1.69
C VAL A 157 4.28 7.83 -0.60
N LEU A 158 4.14 6.50 -0.55
CA LEU A 158 4.83 5.64 0.41
C LEU A 158 4.84 4.20 -0.10
N CYS A 159 5.97 3.51 0.09
CA CYS A 159 6.07 2.06 0.01
C CYS A 159 6.51 1.51 1.36
N GLY A 160 5.97 0.38 1.79
CA GLY A 160 6.29 -0.19 3.11
C GLY A 160 6.34 -1.70 3.11
N ARG A 161 7.28 -2.27 3.86
CA ARG A 161 7.38 -3.71 4.13
C ARG A 161 6.86 -3.97 5.54
N PRO A 162 5.59 -4.37 5.73
CA PRO A 162 4.96 -4.40 7.05
C PRO A 162 5.36 -5.60 7.92
N TYR A 163 6.36 -6.38 7.50
CA TYR A 163 6.83 -7.58 8.14
C TYR A 163 8.36 -7.56 8.23
N THR A 164 8.89 -8.34 9.17
CA THR A 164 10.32 -8.60 9.32
C THR A 164 10.52 -10.11 9.25
N GLU A 165 11.63 -10.54 8.67
CA GLU A 165 12.07 -11.95 8.64
C GLU A 165 13.13 -12.22 9.72
#